data_AF-A0A820MLJ7-F1
#
_entry.id   AF-A0A820MLJ7-F1
#
_cell.length_a   1.000
_cell.length_b   1.000
_cell.length_c   1.000
_cell.angle_alpha   90.00
_cell.angle_beta   90.00
_cell.angle_gamma   90.00
#
_symmetry.space_group_name_H-M   'P 1'
#
loop_
_entity.id
_entity.type
_entity.pdbx_description
1 polymer ?
#
loop_
_entity_poly.entity_id
_entity_poly.type
_entity_poly.pdbx_seq_one_letter_code
_entity_poly.pdbx_strand_id
1 'polypeptide(L)'
;MSPSIISTLTAVTFGINRYFSIFVLLFGTIGNVLNLIIFHQPKHRTNPCAVYFFYASVAGLIALYSGLISRVFATFSLDISATDATTCKLRAFIVWVSTTASSWLLTYATVDRYCISCRDVRRRNLSNLRFTRRLMIFAVVGGSLIFAETFYCYVPNLENTPLTCYGQDMTCRLYNELASALAFVFIPSTIMLIFGYATVQNVRKLLCSIAPTASTHGTAMTIKKTDRQLIQMLIVQIILLTIFNIPLAVHRLYMTSTLSFPKSLLRTTIENLFFQLFYLLSFMSFGMPFYIYTLTGTVFRNEFMSLVRLVYRKIKIAIC
;
A
#
# COMPACT_ATOMS: atom_id res chain seq x y z
N MET A 1 23.67 29.90 -17.69
CA MET A 1 22.87 28.71 -18.11
C MET A 1 22.38 27.87 -16.93
N SER A 2 23.15 27.67 -15.87
CA SER A 2 22.68 26.92 -14.68
C SER A 2 21.46 27.53 -13.95
N PRO A 3 21.26 28.86 -13.83
CA PRO A 3 20.14 29.40 -13.03
C PRO A 3 18.76 29.15 -13.64
N SER A 4 18.65 29.22 -14.98
CA SER A 4 17.39 28.96 -15.69
C SER A 4 17.00 27.49 -15.63
N ILE A 5 17.97 26.57 -15.67
CA ILE A 5 17.69 25.13 -15.52
C ILE A 5 17.17 24.84 -14.10
N ILE A 6 17.80 25.43 -13.08
CA ILE A 6 17.40 25.25 -11.68
C ILE A 6 15.98 25.78 -11.45
N SER A 7 15.62 26.94 -12.00
CA SER A 7 14.27 27.49 -11.86
C SER A 7 13.23 26.63 -12.58
N THR A 8 13.53 26.14 -13.79
CA THR A 8 12.64 25.19 -14.50
C THR A 8 12.44 23.91 -13.71
N LEU A 9 13.50 23.28 -13.20
CA LEU A 9 13.40 22.04 -12.42
C LEU A 9 12.59 22.25 -11.12
N THR A 10 12.76 23.40 -10.48
CA THR A 10 12.00 23.76 -9.27
C THR A 10 10.52 23.93 -9.60
N ALA A 11 10.19 24.62 -10.70
CA ALA A 11 8.81 24.78 -11.17
C ALA A 11 8.15 23.44 -11.52
N VAL A 12 8.88 22.55 -12.19
CA VAL A 12 8.40 21.18 -12.49
C VAL A 12 8.17 20.39 -11.21
N THR A 13 9.10 20.45 -10.25
CA THR A 13 8.96 19.79 -8.94
C THR A 13 7.72 20.27 -8.19
N PHE A 14 7.46 21.58 -8.20
CA PHE A 14 6.25 22.17 -7.62
C PHE A 14 4.98 21.69 -8.34
N GLY A 15 4.98 21.68 -9.68
CA GLY A 15 3.86 21.16 -10.48
C GLY A 15 3.55 19.70 -10.18
N ILE A 16 4.57 18.84 -10.10
CA ILE A 16 4.42 17.42 -9.73
C ILE A 16 3.83 17.30 -8.32
N ASN A 17 4.42 17.98 -7.33
CA ASN A 17 3.92 17.95 -5.96
C ASN A 17 2.47 18.44 -5.83
N ARG A 18 2.05 19.41 -6.65
CA ARG A 18 0.68 19.91 -6.63
C ARG A 18 -0.28 18.96 -7.35
N TYR A 19 -0.11 18.79 -8.65
CA TYR A 19 -1.10 18.11 -9.49
C TYR A 19 -1.05 16.59 -9.32
N PHE A 20 0.14 16.01 -9.24
CA PHE A 20 0.26 14.56 -9.12
C PHE A 20 -0.12 14.07 -7.71
N SER A 21 0.17 14.83 -6.64
CA SER A 21 -0.34 14.50 -5.29
C SER A 21 -1.86 14.53 -5.22
N ILE A 22 -2.51 15.54 -5.83
CA ILE A 22 -3.98 15.61 -5.88
C ILE A 22 -4.53 14.40 -6.62
N PHE A 23 -3.95 14.06 -7.77
CA PHE A 23 -4.34 12.87 -8.53
C PHE A 23 -4.20 11.58 -7.70
N VAL A 24 -3.06 11.36 -7.07
CA VAL A 24 -2.82 10.18 -6.22
C VAL A 24 -3.78 10.14 -5.03
N LEU A 25 -4.05 11.27 -4.40
CA LEU A 25 -4.98 11.37 -3.28
C LEU A 25 -6.41 11.04 -3.72
N LEU A 26 -6.89 11.61 -4.82
CA LEU A 26 -8.23 11.33 -5.35
C LEU A 26 -8.39 9.86 -5.75
N PHE A 27 -7.47 9.36 -6.58
CA PHE A 27 -7.49 7.99 -7.07
C PHE A 27 -7.37 6.99 -5.91
N GLY A 28 -6.43 7.23 -5.00
CA GLY A 28 -6.24 6.37 -3.83
C GLY A 28 -7.42 6.41 -2.85
N THR A 29 -8.07 7.56 -2.69
CA THR A 29 -9.28 7.69 -1.87
C THR A 29 -10.43 6.90 -2.49
N ILE A 30 -10.70 7.08 -3.78
CA ILE A 30 -11.77 6.37 -4.49
C ILE A 30 -11.57 4.87 -4.38
N GLY A 31 -10.37 4.37 -4.70
CA GLY A 31 -10.06 2.94 -4.63
C GLY A 31 -10.29 2.36 -3.24
N ASN A 32 -9.72 2.98 -2.20
CA ASN A 32 -9.87 2.46 -0.84
C ASN A 32 -11.30 2.57 -0.31
N VAL A 33 -12.02 3.67 -0.59
CA VAL A 33 -13.43 3.81 -0.19
C VAL A 33 -14.29 2.73 -0.85
N LEU A 34 -14.10 2.47 -2.14
CA LEU A 34 -14.83 1.40 -2.82
C LEU A 34 -14.53 0.02 -2.25
N ASN A 35 -13.26 -0.28 -1.91
CA ASN A 35 -12.90 -1.48 -1.17
C ASN A 35 -13.65 -1.58 0.16
N LEU A 36 -13.67 -0.49 0.95
CA LEU A 36 -14.38 -0.46 2.23
C LEU A 36 -15.86 -0.76 2.05
N ILE A 37 -16.52 -0.12 1.09
CA ILE A 37 -17.95 -0.35 0.81
C ILE A 37 -18.19 -1.83 0.44
N ILE A 38 -17.35 -2.42 -0.41
CA ILE A 38 -17.48 -3.83 -0.82
C ILE A 38 -17.31 -4.76 0.38
N PHE A 39 -16.20 -4.63 1.12
CA PHE A 39 -15.90 -5.54 2.23
C PHE A 39 -16.73 -5.27 3.49
N HIS A 40 -17.41 -4.14 3.59
CA HIS A 40 -18.37 -3.86 4.67
C HIS A 40 -19.66 -4.68 4.54
N GLN A 41 -19.96 -5.31 3.40
CA GLN A 41 -21.17 -6.11 3.24
C GLN A 41 -21.20 -7.31 4.22
N PRO A 42 -22.37 -7.64 4.82
CA PRO A 42 -22.48 -8.69 5.84
C PRO A 42 -21.87 -10.04 5.44
N LYS A 43 -22.01 -10.44 4.17
CA LYS A 43 -21.47 -11.69 3.63
C LYS A 43 -19.94 -11.80 3.68
N HIS A 44 -19.22 -10.68 3.75
CA HIS A 44 -17.77 -10.63 3.77
C HIS A 44 -17.20 -10.49 5.18
N ARG A 45 -17.99 -10.03 6.16
CA ARG A 45 -17.53 -9.79 7.55
C ARG A 45 -17.10 -11.07 8.28
N THR A 46 -17.60 -12.22 7.85
CA THR A 46 -17.23 -13.53 8.41
C THR A 46 -16.02 -14.16 7.74
N ASN A 47 -15.53 -13.59 6.63
CA ASN A 47 -14.39 -14.10 5.88
C ASN A 47 -13.09 -13.41 6.34
N PRO A 48 -12.15 -14.14 6.98
CA PRO A 48 -10.86 -13.61 7.44
C PRO A 48 -10.09 -12.78 6.39
N CYS A 49 -9.97 -13.30 5.17
CA CYS A 49 -9.31 -12.63 4.05
C CYS A 49 -9.94 -11.27 3.72
N ALA A 50 -11.28 -11.20 3.69
CA ALA A 50 -12.01 -9.95 3.44
C ALA A 50 -11.83 -8.93 4.57
N VAL A 51 -11.75 -9.38 5.82
CA VAL A 51 -11.46 -8.51 6.98
C VAL A 51 -10.07 -7.88 6.85
N TYR A 52 -9.05 -8.65 6.44
CA TYR A 52 -7.73 -8.08 6.18
C TYR A 52 -7.76 -7.01 5.08
N PHE A 53 -8.44 -7.25 3.95
CA PHE A 53 -8.55 -6.25 2.89
C PHE A 53 -9.30 -4.98 3.34
N PHE A 54 -10.34 -5.13 4.17
CA PHE A 54 -11.05 -4.00 4.74
C PHE A 54 -10.11 -3.11 5.56
N TYR A 55 -9.43 -3.68 6.56
CA TYR A 55 -8.54 -2.90 7.42
C TYR A 55 -7.27 -2.42 6.69
N ALA A 56 -6.82 -3.14 5.68
CA ALA A 56 -5.76 -2.65 4.80
C ALA A 56 -6.18 -1.37 4.07
N SER A 57 -7.42 -1.30 3.58
CA SER A 57 -7.93 -0.07 2.95
C SER A 57 -8.14 1.07 3.95
N VAL A 58 -8.49 0.77 5.21
CA VAL A 58 -8.47 1.80 6.28
C VAL A 58 -7.06 2.33 6.49
N ALA A 59 -6.07 1.44 6.67
CA ALA A 59 -4.68 1.83 6.85
C ALA A 59 -4.13 2.60 5.63
N GLY A 60 -4.50 2.18 4.42
CA GLY A 60 -4.14 2.87 3.17
C GLY A 60 -4.70 4.29 3.09
N LEU A 61 -5.95 4.54 3.53
CA LEU A 61 -6.49 5.90 3.64
C LEU A 61 -5.74 6.74 4.66
N ILE A 62 -5.46 6.18 5.85
CA ILE A 62 -4.69 6.89 6.89
C ILE A 62 -3.31 7.27 6.33
N ALA A 63 -2.63 6.35 5.64
CA ALA A 63 -1.36 6.60 4.99
C ALA A 63 -1.46 7.73 3.95
N LEU A 64 -2.41 7.64 3.02
CA LEU A 64 -2.61 8.65 1.97
C LEU A 64 -2.84 10.04 2.55
N TYR A 65 -3.75 10.16 3.52
CA TYR A 65 -4.08 11.44 4.10
C TYR A 65 -2.95 11.99 4.96
N SER A 66 -2.37 11.21 5.87
CA SER A 66 -1.23 11.67 6.70
C SER A 66 0.02 11.99 5.86
N GLY A 67 0.24 11.26 4.77
CA GLY A 67 1.41 11.39 3.91
C GLY A 67 1.33 12.54 2.90
N LEU A 68 0.15 12.79 2.33
CA LEU A 68 -0.04 13.72 1.21
C LEU A 68 -0.77 15.03 1.58
N ILE A 69 -1.63 15.07 2.62
CA ILE A 69 -2.37 16.30 2.98
C ILE A 69 -1.42 17.46 3.25
N SER A 70 -0.39 17.23 4.05
CA SER A 70 0.64 18.23 4.38
C SER A 70 1.34 18.77 3.13
N ARG A 71 1.53 17.95 2.08
CA ARG A 71 2.12 18.41 0.81
C ARG A 71 1.17 19.27 0.00
N VAL A 72 -0.12 18.91 0.02
CA VAL A 72 -1.17 19.75 -0.58
C VAL A 72 -1.21 21.09 0.15
N PHE A 73 -1.19 21.11 1.48
CA PHE A 73 -1.16 22.35 2.26
C PHE A 73 0.14 23.14 2.11
N ALA A 74 1.30 22.49 1.96
CA ALA A 74 2.56 23.14 1.65
C ALA A 74 2.50 23.93 0.33
N THR A 75 1.70 23.48 -0.63
CA THR A 75 1.47 24.20 -1.89
C THR A 75 0.73 25.53 -1.67
N PHE A 76 -0.03 25.65 -0.58
CA PHE A 76 -0.76 26.86 -0.18
C PHE A 76 -0.02 27.66 0.92
N SER A 77 1.26 27.37 1.18
CA SER A 77 2.05 28.01 2.25
C SER A 77 1.48 27.77 3.66
N LEU A 78 0.71 26.69 3.85
CA LEU A 78 0.06 26.31 5.11
C LEU A 78 0.65 25.01 5.69
N ASP A 79 1.96 24.78 5.56
CA ASP A 79 2.57 23.55 6.09
C ASP A 79 2.84 23.64 7.59
N ILE A 80 1.84 23.31 8.40
CA ILE A 80 1.95 23.22 9.86
C ILE A 80 2.99 22.15 10.28
N SER A 81 3.26 21.15 9.43
CA SER A 81 4.28 20.13 9.72
C SER A 81 5.71 20.65 9.58
N ALA A 82 5.90 21.80 8.92
CA ALA A 82 7.18 22.49 8.89
C ALA A 82 7.42 23.25 10.21
N THR A 83 6.37 23.80 10.83
CA THR A 83 6.52 24.70 11.97
C THR A 83 6.49 24.03 13.35
N ASP A 84 5.76 22.93 13.52
CA ASP A 84 5.60 22.26 14.81
C ASP A 84 6.28 20.88 14.88
N ALA A 85 7.15 20.69 15.87
CA ALA A 85 7.88 19.45 16.10
C ALA A 85 6.95 18.27 16.43
N THR A 86 5.87 18.52 17.18
CA THR A 86 4.92 17.47 17.57
C THR A 86 4.18 16.95 16.35
N THR A 87 3.69 17.86 15.51
CA THR A 87 3.01 17.55 14.25
C THR A 87 3.93 16.82 13.28
N CYS A 88 5.18 17.27 13.13
CA CYS A 88 6.20 16.59 12.31
C CYS A 88 6.38 15.12 12.72
N LYS A 89 6.66 14.89 14.01
CA LYS A 89 6.93 13.55 14.57
C LYS A 89 5.70 12.64 14.50
N LEU A 90 4.55 13.12 14.96
CA LEU A 90 3.31 12.34 14.97
C LEU A 90 2.86 11.97 13.55
N ARG A 91 2.97 12.91 12.61
CA ARG A 91 2.67 12.64 11.20
C ARG A 91 3.60 11.57 10.63
N ALA A 92 4.91 11.70 10.83
CA ALA A 92 5.88 10.72 10.34
C ALA A 92 5.59 9.33 10.91
N PHE A 93 5.35 9.24 12.22
CA PHE A 93 4.93 8.01 12.90
C PHE A 93 3.68 7.40 12.26
N ILE A 94 2.60 8.18 12.11
CA ILE A 94 1.34 7.70 11.53
C ILE A 94 1.54 7.19 10.11
N VAL A 95 2.31 7.90 9.27
CA VAL A 95 2.62 7.48 7.91
C VAL A 95 3.31 6.11 7.92
N TRP A 96 4.39 5.95 8.69
CA TRP A 96 5.15 4.71 8.70
C TRP A 96 4.39 3.53 9.26
N VAL A 97 3.64 3.72 10.35
CA VAL A 97 2.81 2.67 10.93
C VAL A 97 1.68 2.28 9.99
N SER A 98 0.97 3.24 9.38
CA SER A 98 -0.17 2.96 8.52
C SER A 98 0.22 2.31 7.19
N THR A 99 1.31 2.75 6.56
CA THR A 99 1.87 2.13 5.35
C THR A 99 2.32 0.69 5.59
N THR A 100 3.02 0.46 6.71
CA THR A 100 3.45 -0.87 7.15
C THR A 100 2.26 -1.76 7.46
N ALA A 101 1.30 -1.27 8.25
CA ALA A 101 0.08 -2.01 8.57
C ALA A 101 -0.69 -2.39 7.29
N SER A 102 -0.87 -1.46 6.35
CA SER A 102 -1.51 -1.75 5.06
C SER A 102 -0.81 -2.90 4.33
N SER A 103 0.52 -2.87 4.20
CA SER A 103 1.28 -3.92 3.51
C SER A 103 1.20 -5.28 4.20
N TRP A 104 1.35 -5.32 5.53
CA TRP A 104 1.26 -6.56 6.31
C TRP A 104 -0.14 -7.16 6.33
N LEU A 105 -1.19 -6.34 6.34
CA LEU A 105 -2.57 -6.84 6.26
C LEU A 105 -2.84 -7.54 4.92
N LEU A 106 -2.35 -7.03 3.79
CA LEU A 106 -2.43 -7.74 2.51
C LEU A 106 -1.57 -9.02 2.50
N THR A 107 -0.43 -8.99 3.18
CA THR A 107 0.41 -10.17 3.36
C THR A 107 -0.34 -11.25 4.13
N TYR A 108 -0.97 -10.91 5.25
CA TYR A 108 -1.78 -11.84 6.03
C TYR A 108 -3.01 -12.33 5.27
N ALA A 109 -3.63 -11.50 4.43
CA ALA A 109 -4.69 -11.95 3.53
C ALA A 109 -4.21 -13.04 2.56
N THR A 110 -2.95 -12.95 2.11
CA THR A 110 -2.34 -13.96 1.23
C THR A 110 -2.01 -15.25 1.98
N VAL A 111 -1.49 -15.13 3.21
CA VAL A 111 -1.25 -16.29 4.10
C VAL A 111 -2.57 -16.99 4.46
N ASP A 112 -3.63 -16.23 4.72
CA ASP A 112 -4.96 -16.76 5.01
C ASP A 112 -5.53 -17.57 3.84
N ARG A 113 -5.40 -17.05 2.61
CA ARG A 113 -5.75 -17.79 1.39
C ARG A 113 -4.95 -19.09 1.25
N TYR A 114 -3.67 -19.07 1.60
CA TYR A 114 -2.87 -20.29 1.65
C TYR A 114 -3.42 -21.29 2.68
N CYS A 115 -3.71 -20.84 3.90
CA CYS A 115 -4.29 -21.68 4.95
C CYS A 115 -5.58 -22.36 4.50
N ILE A 116 -6.50 -21.63 3.87
CA ILE A 116 -7.76 -22.17 3.33
C ILE A 116 -7.49 -23.19 2.20
N SER A 117 -6.49 -22.96 1.36
CA SER A 117 -6.15 -23.87 0.25
C SER A 117 -5.55 -25.21 0.70
N CYS A 118 -5.09 -25.32 1.95
CA CYS A 118 -4.46 -26.53 2.45
C CYS A 118 -5.47 -27.68 2.63
N ARG A 119 -5.03 -28.91 2.36
CA ARG A 119 -5.85 -30.12 2.63
C ARG A 119 -6.02 -30.38 4.13
N ASP A 120 -4.97 -30.09 4.91
CA ASP A 120 -4.92 -30.27 6.36
C ASP A 120 -5.95 -29.37 7.07
N VAL A 121 -6.86 -29.99 7.83
CA VAL A 121 -7.90 -29.31 8.62
C VAL A 121 -7.27 -28.36 9.64
N ARG A 122 -6.15 -28.73 10.26
CA ARG A 122 -5.48 -27.88 11.25
C ARG A 122 -5.02 -26.56 10.64
N ARG A 123 -4.48 -26.61 9.42
CA ARG A 123 -4.03 -25.41 8.67
C ARG A 123 -5.21 -24.56 8.23
N ARG A 124 -6.31 -25.17 7.78
CA ARG A 124 -7.55 -24.44 7.43
C ARG A 124 -8.15 -23.73 8.64
N ASN A 125 -8.11 -24.37 9.81
CA ASN A 125 -8.62 -23.79 11.06
C ASN A 125 -7.82 -22.56 11.53
N LEU A 126 -6.62 -22.31 10.99
CA LEU A 126 -5.91 -21.05 11.24
C LEU A 126 -6.60 -19.85 10.57
N SER A 127 -7.36 -20.08 9.49
CA SER A 127 -8.22 -19.08 8.88
C SER A 127 -9.49 -18.89 9.72
N ASN A 128 -9.35 -18.12 10.80
CA ASN A 128 -10.45 -17.77 11.67
C ASN A 128 -10.31 -16.33 12.18
N LEU A 129 -11.45 -15.70 12.49
CA LEU A 129 -11.49 -14.28 12.88
C LEU A 129 -10.72 -13.96 14.16
N ARG A 130 -10.58 -14.92 15.10
CA ARG A 130 -9.80 -14.68 16.33
C ARG A 130 -8.32 -14.55 16.00
N PHE A 131 -7.82 -15.42 15.13
CA PHE A 131 -6.44 -15.36 14.64
C PHE A 131 -6.21 -14.11 13.78
N THR A 132 -7.17 -13.77 12.91
CA THR A 132 -7.15 -12.51 12.14
C THR A 132 -6.95 -11.30 13.04
N ARG A 133 -7.78 -11.13 14.06
CA ARG A 133 -7.68 -9.98 14.99
C ARG A 133 -6.33 -9.90 15.67
N ARG A 134 -5.78 -11.05 16.11
CA ARG A 134 -4.45 -11.10 16.72
C ARG A 134 -3.36 -10.63 15.74
N LEU A 135 -3.37 -11.13 14.50
CA LEU A 135 -2.40 -10.71 13.48
C LEU A 135 -2.52 -9.23 13.12
N MET A 136 -3.75 -8.68 13.06
CA MET A 136 -3.93 -7.25 12.83
C MET A 136 -3.31 -6.41 13.96
N ILE A 137 -3.51 -6.81 15.22
CA ILE A 137 -2.88 -6.16 16.37
C ILE A 137 -1.35 -6.26 16.27
N PHE A 138 -0.82 -7.43 15.90
CA PHE A 138 0.62 -7.59 15.69
C PHE A 138 1.19 -6.69 14.60
N ALA A 139 0.48 -6.49 13.47
CA ALA A 139 0.93 -5.56 12.44
C ALA A 139 1.01 -4.11 12.94
N VAL A 140 -0.01 -3.65 13.67
CA VAL A 140 -0.05 -2.27 14.17
C VAL A 140 0.96 -2.06 15.29
N VAL A 141 1.02 -2.97 16.27
CA VAL A 141 1.97 -2.88 17.40
C VAL A 141 3.40 -3.07 16.92
N GLY A 142 3.66 -4.07 16.07
CA GLY A 142 4.98 -4.30 15.49
C GLY A 142 5.46 -3.12 14.66
N GLY A 143 4.61 -2.56 13.80
CA GLY A 143 4.91 -1.32 13.08
C GLY A 143 5.17 -0.15 14.02
N SER A 144 4.36 0.01 15.07
CA SER A 144 4.54 1.08 16.07
C SER A 144 5.88 0.97 16.80
N LEU A 145 6.32 -0.25 17.13
CA LEU A 145 7.60 -0.48 17.80
C LEU A 145 8.79 -0.22 16.86
N ILE A 146 8.70 -0.67 15.60
CA ILE A 146 9.74 -0.42 14.58
C ILE A 146 9.89 1.09 14.33
N PHE A 147 8.77 1.82 14.28
CA PHE A 147 8.77 3.24 13.95
C PHE A 147 8.65 4.19 15.16
N ALA A 148 8.91 3.71 16.39
CA ALA A 148 8.90 4.52 17.60
C ALA A 148 10.08 5.51 17.69
N GLU A 149 11.21 5.16 17.05
CA GLU A 149 12.37 6.03 16.85
C GLU A 149 12.01 7.39 16.21
N THR A 150 10.93 7.48 15.42
CA THR A 150 10.51 8.72 14.74
C THR A 150 10.29 9.87 15.72
N PHE A 151 9.85 9.58 16.95
CA PHE A 151 9.70 10.60 18.00
C PHE A 151 11.03 11.22 18.46
N TYR A 152 12.13 10.49 18.29
CA TYR A 152 13.49 10.98 18.56
C TYR A 152 14.16 11.51 17.28
N CYS A 153 14.10 10.75 16.20
CA CYS A 153 14.88 10.94 15.00
C CYS A 153 14.38 12.05 14.06
N TYR A 154 13.08 12.39 14.08
CA TYR A 154 12.51 13.39 13.17
C TYR A 154 12.53 14.79 13.78
N VAL A 155 12.98 15.76 13.00
CA VAL A 155 13.06 17.18 13.39
C VAL A 155 12.44 18.05 12.28
N PRO A 156 11.66 19.09 12.62
CA PRO A 156 11.10 20.05 11.66
C PRO A 156 12.15 21.05 11.15
N ASN A 157 11.82 21.81 10.11
CA ASN A 157 12.64 22.88 9.52
C ASN A 157 14.08 22.48 9.14
N LEU A 158 14.29 21.25 8.70
CA LEU A 158 15.59 20.86 8.14
C LEU A 158 15.78 21.50 6.76
N GLU A 159 16.89 22.22 6.62
CA GLU A 159 17.34 22.77 5.33
C GLU A 159 18.10 21.69 4.53
N ASN A 160 18.11 21.84 3.20
CA ASN A 160 18.80 20.93 2.28
C ASN A 160 18.32 19.46 2.32
N THR A 161 17.14 19.21 2.87
CA THR A 161 16.45 17.92 2.83
C THR A 161 15.28 17.95 1.85
N PRO A 162 14.90 16.80 1.27
CA PRO A 162 13.78 16.74 0.32
C PRO A 162 12.41 16.98 0.98
N LEU A 163 12.36 16.97 2.31
CA LEU A 163 11.19 17.24 3.15
C LEU A 163 11.62 18.15 4.31
N THR A 164 10.74 19.07 4.71
CA THR A 164 10.92 19.98 5.84
C THR A 164 11.00 19.25 7.19
N CYS A 165 10.30 18.13 7.30
CA CYS A 165 10.30 17.22 8.45
C CYS A 165 11.02 15.93 8.04
N TYR A 166 12.22 15.69 8.59
CA TYR A 166 13.09 14.58 8.17
C TYR A 166 14.01 14.08 9.30
N GLY A 167 14.75 13.01 9.03
CA GLY A 167 15.73 12.46 9.96
C GLY A 167 16.89 13.43 10.24
N GLN A 168 17.19 13.66 11.51
CA GLN A 168 18.18 14.65 11.96
C GLN A 168 19.62 14.28 11.57
N ASP A 169 19.98 13.00 11.64
CA ASP A 169 21.33 12.51 11.44
C ASP A 169 21.37 11.31 10.48
N MET A 170 22.60 10.89 10.12
CA MET A 170 22.85 9.76 9.24
C MET A 170 22.26 8.45 9.78
N THR A 171 22.41 8.19 11.08
CA THR A 171 22.00 6.95 11.73
C THR A 171 20.48 6.80 11.71
N CYS A 172 19.76 7.85 12.07
CA CYS A 172 18.31 7.97 12.02
C CYS A 172 17.78 7.78 10.60
N ARG A 173 18.42 8.41 9.61
CA ARG A 173 18.04 8.23 8.19
C ARG A 173 18.25 6.78 7.77
N LEU A 174 19.45 6.24 7.97
CA LEU A 174 19.78 4.89 7.54
C LEU A 174 18.89 3.84 8.21
N TYR A 175 18.62 3.97 9.50
CA TYR A 175 17.68 3.11 10.21
C TYR A 175 16.30 3.16 9.56
N ASN A 176 15.72 4.35 9.39
CA ASN A 176 14.37 4.50 8.83
C ASN A 176 14.29 3.98 7.39
N GLU A 177 15.31 4.24 6.57
CA GLU A 177 15.34 3.75 5.18
C GLU A 177 15.44 2.22 5.11
N LEU A 178 16.27 1.60 5.95
CA LEU A 178 16.37 0.13 6.01
C LEU A 178 15.11 -0.49 6.62
N ALA A 179 14.59 0.07 7.71
CA ALA A 179 13.39 -0.40 8.38
C ALA A 179 12.18 -0.34 7.44
N SER A 180 11.97 0.79 6.75
CA SER A 180 10.88 0.91 5.76
C SER A 180 11.10 0.01 4.54
N ALA A 181 12.31 -0.09 3.98
CA ALA A 181 12.57 -0.99 2.85
C ALA A 181 12.28 -2.45 3.22
N LEU A 182 12.74 -2.91 4.39
CA LEU A 182 12.56 -4.29 4.82
C LEU A 182 11.14 -4.57 5.29
N ALA A 183 10.63 -3.79 6.25
CA ALA A 183 9.35 -4.05 6.92
C ALA A 183 8.14 -3.73 6.05
N PHE A 184 8.24 -2.77 5.12
CA PHE A 184 7.11 -2.38 4.27
C PHE A 184 7.19 -3.00 2.85
N VAL A 185 8.38 -3.15 2.26
CA VAL A 185 8.52 -3.61 0.87
C VAL A 185 8.99 -5.06 0.78
N PHE A 186 10.23 -5.36 1.19
CA PHE A 186 10.87 -6.63 0.85
C PHE A 186 10.27 -7.83 1.59
N ILE A 187 10.13 -7.74 2.92
CA ILE A 187 9.60 -8.87 3.71
C ILE A 187 8.14 -9.17 3.33
N PRO A 188 7.22 -8.19 3.29
CA PRO A 188 5.84 -8.42 2.84
C PRO A 188 5.75 -9.02 1.44
N SER A 189 6.49 -8.46 0.47
CA SER A 189 6.48 -8.94 -0.93
C SER A 189 6.97 -10.37 -1.06
N THR A 190 8.06 -10.72 -0.36
CA THR A 190 8.60 -12.09 -0.38
C THR A 190 7.62 -13.09 0.24
N ILE A 191 7.00 -12.75 1.38
CA ILE A 191 5.99 -13.60 2.01
C ILE A 191 4.78 -13.75 1.07
N MET A 192 4.27 -12.65 0.50
CA MET A 192 3.19 -12.69 -0.48
C MET A 192 3.51 -13.57 -1.69
N LEU A 193 4.75 -13.52 -2.20
CA LEU A 193 5.17 -14.35 -3.33
C LEU A 193 5.19 -15.83 -2.95
N ILE A 194 5.80 -16.18 -1.82
CA ILE A 194 5.92 -17.56 -1.34
C ILE A 194 4.53 -18.16 -1.08
N PHE A 195 3.72 -17.51 -0.25
CA PHE A 195 2.39 -18.02 0.11
C PHE A 195 1.40 -17.91 -1.04
N GLY A 196 1.53 -16.89 -1.89
CA GLY A 196 0.77 -16.77 -3.13
C GLY A 196 1.05 -17.95 -4.04
N TYR A 197 2.31 -18.25 -4.32
CA TYR A 197 2.70 -19.41 -5.12
C TYR A 197 2.27 -20.75 -4.48
N ALA A 198 2.43 -20.90 -3.17
CA ALA A 198 2.01 -22.10 -2.45
C ALA A 198 0.49 -22.31 -2.50
N THR A 199 -0.30 -21.23 -2.40
CA THR A 199 -1.77 -21.26 -2.57
C THR A 199 -2.11 -21.86 -3.93
N VAL A 200 -1.44 -21.42 -4.99
CA VAL A 200 -1.67 -21.89 -6.35
C VAL A 200 -1.37 -23.37 -6.50
N GLN A 201 -0.24 -23.82 -5.98
CA GLN A 201 0.11 -25.23 -6.03
C GLN A 201 -0.94 -26.09 -5.34
N ASN A 202 -1.43 -25.65 -4.18
CA ASN A 202 -2.46 -26.35 -3.43
C ASN A 202 -3.77 -26.44 -4.20
N VAL A 203 -4.26 -25.34 -4.79
CA VAL A 203 -5.51 -25.38 -5.54
C VAL A 203 -5.37 -26.22 -6.82
N ARG A 204 -4.23 -26.14 -7.53
CA ARG A 204 -3.94 -27.03 -8.66
C ARG A 204 -3.97 -28.51 -8.28
N LYS A 205 -3.36 -28.88 -7.15
CA LYS A 205 -3.37 -30.26 -6.64
C LYS A 205 -4.78 -30.71 -6.23
N LEU A 206 -5.59 -29.83 -5.64
CA LEU A 206 -6.98 -30.12 -5.32
C LEU A 206 -7.79 -30.40 -6.61
N LEU A 207 -7.59 -29.57 -7.64
CA LEU A 207 -8.26 -29.72 -8.93
C LEU A 207 -7.89 -31.01 -9.67
N CYS A 208 -6.61 -31.34 -9.75
CA CYS A 208 -6.15 -32.58 -10.39
C CYS A 208 -6.68 -33.83 -9.68
N SER A 209 -6.90 -33.76 -8.37
CA SER A 209 -7.41 -34.88 -7.57
C SER A 209 -8.91 -35.12 -7.72
N ILE A 210 -9.68 -34.11 -8.16
CA ILE A 210 -11.14 -34.19 -8.36
C ILE A 210 -11.48 -34.52 -9.83
N ALA A 211 -10.52 -34.35 -10.74
CA ALA A 211 -10.66 -34.59 -12.17
C ALA A 211 -11.05 -36.03 -12.62
N PRO A 212 -10.81 -37.13 -11.87
CA PRO A 212 -11.21 -38.45 -12.36
C PRO A 212 -12.68 -38.82 -12.12
N THR A 213 -13.39 -38.17 -11.19
CA THR A 213 -14.70 -38.65 -10.69
C THR A 213 -15.89 -37.74 -10.97
N ALA A 214 -15.69 -36.56 -11.58
CA ALA A 214 -16.77 -35.61 -11.83
C ALA A 214 -17.08 -35.47 -13.31
N SER A 215 -18.20 -36.05 -13.74
CA SER A 215 -18.94 -35.81 -14.98
C SER A 215 -19.52 -34.37 -15.05
N THR A 216 -18.74 -33.36 -14.65
CA THR A 216 -19.16 -31.95 -14.55
C THR A 216 -18.07 -31.04 -15.13
N HIS A 217 -17.95 -31.03 -16.47
CA HIS A 217 -17.05 -30.13 -17.21
C HIS A 217 -17.17 -28.65 -16.78
N GLY A 218 -18.34 -28.19 -16.31
CA GLY A 218 -18.59 -26.81 -15.88
C GLY A 218 -17.94 -26.41 -14.54
N THR A 219 -17.88 -27.31 -13.57
CA THR A 219 -17.35 -27.02 -12.21
C THR A 219 -15.83 -26.91 -12.23
N ALA A 220 -15.16 -27.82 -12.96
CA ALA A 220 -13.72 -27.79 -13.15
C ALA A 220 -13.23 -26.54 -13.90
N MET A 221 -14.00 -26.04 -14.89
CA MET A 221 -13.68 -24.80 -15.62
C MET A 221 -13.83 -23.54 -14.75
N THR A 222 -14.89 -23.46 -13.94
CA THR A 222 -15.13 -22.30 -13.06
C THR A 222 -14.06 -22.15 -11.99
N ILE A 223 -13.59 -23.26 -11.42
CA ILE A 223 -12.54 -23.25 -10.40
C ILE A 223 -11.17 -22.91 -11.03
N LYS A 224 -10.80 -23.49 -12.18
CA LYS A 224 -9.59 -23.12 -12.94
C LYS A 224 -9.55 -21.62 -13.29
N LYS A 225 -10.70 -21.03 -13.63
CA LYS A 225 -10.84 -19.60 -13.92
C LYS A 225 -10.61 -18.72 -12.69
N THR A 226 -11.12 -19.13 -11.54
CA THR A 226 -10.96 -18.42 -10.26
C THR A 226 -9.49 -18.44 -9.81
N ASP A 227 -8.79 -19.56 -9.97
CA ASP A 227 -7.37 -19.68 -9.64
C ASP A 227 -6.48 -18.77 -10.47
N ARG A 228 -6.68 -18.78 -11.80
CA ARG A 228 -5.91 -17.92 -12.70
C ARG A 228 -6.08 -16.45 -12.33
N GLN A 229 -7.26 -16.04 -11.90
CA GLN A 229 -7.52 -14.67 -11.47
C GLN A 229 -6.81 -14.33 -10.16
N LEU A 230 -6.85 -15.22 -9.16
CA LEU A 230 -6.13 -15.01 -7.90
C LEU A 230 -4.61 -14.87 -8.13
N ILE A 231 -4.05 -15.68 -9.05
CA ILE A 231 -2.64 -15.60 -9.46
C ILE A 231 -2.33 -14.26 -10.13
N GLN A 232 -3.13 -13.91 -11.13
CA GLN A 232 -2.94 -12.68 -11.88
C GLN A 232 -3.00 -11.46 -10.95
N MET A 233 -3.95 -11.46 -10.03
CA MET A 233 -4.11 -10.42 -9.02
C MET A 233 -2.85 -10.28 -8.14
N LEU A 234 -2.32 -11.40 -7.62
CA LEU A 234 -1.15 -11.40 -6.75
C LEU A 234 0.13 -11.00 -7.50
N ILE A 235 0.35 -11.53 -8.70
CA ILE A 235 1.52 -11.20 -9.52
C ILE A 235 1.51 -9.72 -9.90
N VAL A 236 0.38 -9.21 -10.40
CA VAL A 236 0.24 -7.79 -10.75
C VAL A 236 0.48 -6.91 -9.54
N GLN A 237 -0.06 -7.29 -8.37
CA GLN A 237 0.15 -6.53 -7.15
C GLN A 237 1.61 -6.51 -6.71
N ILE A 238 2.31 -7.65 -6.72
CA ILE A 238 3.73 -7.73 -6.35
C ILE A 238 4.58 -6.92 -7.33
N ILE A 239 4.35 -7.05 -8.64
CA ILE A 239 5.07 -6.31 -9.67
C ILE A 239 4.88 -4.80 -9.46
N LEU A 240 3.65 -4.32 -9.33
CA LEU A 240 3.38 -2.89 -9.15
C LEU A 240 3.92 -2.36 -7.83
N LEU A 241 3.79 -3.12 -6.74
CA LEU A 241 4.35 -2.72 -5.43
C LEU A 241 5.88 -2.63 -5.49
N THR A 242 6.53 -3.56 -6.20
CA THR A 242 7.97 -3.55 -6.42
C THR A 242 8.40 -2.35 -7.27
N ILE A 243 7.77 -2.15 -8.43
CA ILE A 243 8.09 -1.06 -9.37
C ILE A 243 7.88 0.31 -8.73
N PHE A 244 6.86 0.49 -7.90
CA PHE A 244 6.56 1.80 -7.31
C PHE A 244 7.31 2.09 -6.01
N ASN A 245 7.81 1.08 -5.29
CA ASN A 245 8.49 1.30 -4.01
C ASN A 245 10.02 1.14 -4.06
N ILE A 246 10.56 0.27 -4.91
CA ILE A 246 12.03 0.08 -5.02
C ILE A 246 12.75 1.38 -5.45
N PRO A 247 12.30 2.14 -6.47
CA PRO A 247 12.97 3.37 -6.86
C PRO A 247 13.09 4.36 -5.71
N LEU A 248 12.05 4.47 -4.88
CA LEU A 248 12.05 5.32 -3.70
C LEU A 248 13.07 4.84 -2.67
N ALA A 249 13.08 3.55 -2.36
CA ALA A 249 14.01 2.96 -1.38
C ALA A 249 15.48 3.14 -1.81
N VAL A 250 15.78 2.85 -3.07
CA VAL A 250 17.13 3.02 -3.64
C VAL A 250 17.55 4.49 -3.61
N HIS A 251 16.67 5.39 -4.03
CA HIS A 251 16.98 6.84 -4.05
C HIS A 251 17.21 7.41 -2.65
N ARG A 252 16.44 6.97 -1.65
CA ARG A 252 16.63 7.36 -0.25
C ARG A 252 17.94 6.87 0.35
N LEU A 253 18.33 5.62 0.05
CA LEU A 253 19.64 5.09 0.44
C LEU A 253 20.77 5.89 -0.22
N TYR A 254 20.65 6.16 -1.53
CA TYR A 254 21.62 7.00 -2.24
C TYR A 254 21.75 8.41 -1.62
N MET A 255 20.62 9.07 -1.32
CA MET A 255 20.60 10.40 -0.70
C MET A 255 21.27 10.39 0.69
N THR A 256 21.05 9.32 1.45
CA THR A 256 21.64 9.13 2.78
C THR A 256 23.14 8.89 2.67
N SER A 257 23.58 7.95 1.83
CA SER A 257 25.01 7.66 1.63
C SER A 257 25.81 8.83 1.05
N THR A 258 25.16 9.75 0.35
CA THR A 258 25.81 10.93 -0.25
C THR A 258 25.72 12.19 0.61
N LEU A 259 25.27 12.10 1.87
CA LEU A 259 25.08 13.25 2.76
C LEU A 259 26.38 14.06 2.98
N SER A 260 27.51 13.38 3.15
CA SER A 260 28.80 14.01 3.48
C SER A 260 29.50 14.63 2.27
N PHE A 261 28.97 14.42 1.06
CA PHE A 261 29.58 14.93 -0.17
C PHE A 261 29.00 16.31 -0.49
N PRO A 262 29.82 17.33 -0.77
CA PRO A 262 29.32 18.63 -1.22
C PRO A 262 28.60 18.47 -2.56
N LYS A 263 27.35 18.94 -2.62
CA LYS A 263 26.51 18.89 -3.82
C LYS A 263 26.28 20.29 -4.35
N SER A 264 26.37 20.44 -5.68
CA SER A 264 25.96 21.67 -6.34
C SER A 264 24.44 21.85 -6.22
N LEU A 265 23.97 23.11 -6.25
CA LEU A 265 22.54 23.41 -6.20
C LEU A 265 21.75 22.66 -7.28
N LEU A 266 22.29 22.61 -8.51
CA LEU A 266 21.69 21.87 -9.61
C LEU A 266 21.49 20.38 -9.29
N ARG A 267 22.50 19.73 -8.70
CA ARG A 267 22.42 18.31 -8.32
C ARG A 267 21.36 18.08 -7.26
N THR A 268 21.32 18.92 -6.22
CA THR A 268 20.29 18.85 -5.17
C THR A 268 18.89 19.05 -5.73
N THR A 269 18.69 19.97 -6.68
CA THR A 269 17.39 20.19 -7.33
C THR A 269 16.94 18.97 -8.15
N ILE A 270 17.85 18.35 -8.91
CA ILE A 270 17.56 17.12 -9.67
C ILE A 270 17.21 15.96 -8.73
N GLU A 271 18.00 15.77 -7.67
CA GLU A 271 17.78 14.73 -6.68
C GLU A 271 16.44 14.91 -5.95
N ASN A 272 16.05 16.16 -5.66
CA ASN A 272 14.74 16.48 -5.10
C ASN A 272 13.62 16.11 -6.08
N LEU A 273 13.71 16.48 -7.35
CA LEU A 273 12.71 16.14 -8.37
C LEU A 273 12.43 14.62 -8.42
N PHE A 274 13.48 13.80 -8.49
CA PHE A 274 13.35 12.34 -8.49
C PHE A 274 12.78 11.81 -7.18
N PHE A 275 13.20 12.35 -6.04
CA PHE A 275 12.63 11.99 -4.74
C PHE A 275 11.11 12.24 -4.72
N GLN A 276 10.66 13.41 -5.19
CA GLN A 276 9.23 13.72 -5.19
C GLN A 276 8.44 12.80 -6.12
N LEU A 277 8.97 12.52 -7.31
CA LEU A 277 8.35 11.60 -8.24
C LEU A 277 8.23 10.18 -7.65
N PHE A 278 9.32 9.62 -7.13
CA PHE A 278 9.32 8.27 -6.56
C PHE A 278 8.48 8.18 -5.29
N TYR A 279 8.46 9.25 -4.49
CA TYR A 279 7.59 9.33 -3.32
C TYR A 279 6.11 9.21 -3.73
N LEU A 280 5.67 9.98 -4.72
CA LEU A 280 4.28 9.93 -5.19
C LEU A 280 3.92 8.59 -5.83
N LEU A 281 4.84 7.99 -6.57
CA LEU A 281 4.65 6.63 -7.11
C LEU A 281 4.45 5.60 -5.99
N SER A 282 5.29 5.65 -4.94
CA SER A 282 5.13 4.78 -3.76
C SER A 282 3.76 4.96 -3.11
N PHE A 283 3.28 6.20 -2.95
CA PHE A 283 1.95 6.45 -2.39
C PHE A 283 0.80 5.92 -3.27
N MET A 284 1.00 5.90 -4.58
CA MET A 284 0.04 5.32 -5.52
C MET A 284 -0.19 3.83 -5.24
N SER A 285 0.81 3.11 -4.71
CA SER A 285 0.69 1.68 -4.37
C SER A 285 -0.37 1.40 -3.29
N PHE A 286 -0.70 2.37 -2.43
CA PHE A 286 -1.76 2.24 -1.42
C PHE A 286 -3.17 2.41 -2.00
N GLY A 287 -3.30 3.05 -3.17
CA GLY A 287 -4.57 3.26 -3.87
C GLY A 287 -4.94 2.12 -4.83
N MET A 288 -3.95 1.35 -5.29
CA MET A 288 -4.10 0.37 -6.36
C MET A 288 -4.89 -0.91 -6.05
N PRO A 289 -4.93 -1.45 -4.82
CA PRO A 289 -5.51 -2.77 -4.57
C PRO A 289 -6.93 -2.93 -5.15
N PHE A 290 -7.82 -1.96 -4.95
CA PHE A 290 -9.17 -1.98 -5.53
C PHE A 290 -9.16 -2.14 -7.06
N TYR A 291 -8.34 -1.35 -7.74
CA TYR A 291 -8.28 -1.34 -9.20
C TYR A 291 -7.70 -2.64 -9.74
N ILE A 292 -6.63 -3.15 -9.11
CA ILE A 292 -6.05 -4.44 -9.45
C ILE A 292 -7.12 -5.53 -9.29
N TYR A 293 -7.83 -5.55 -8.16
CA TYR A 293 -8.80 -6.60 -7.86
C TYR A 293 -10.00 -6.56 -8.80
N THR A 294 -10.47 -5.35 -9.14
CA THR A 294 -11.59 -5.15 -10.05
C THR A 294 -11.25 -5.46 -11.51
N LEU A 295 -10.06 -5.07 -11.97
CA LEU A 295 -9.63 -5.28 -13.36
C LEU A 295 -9.21 -6.72 -13.63
N THR A 296 -8.55 -7.38 -12.66
CA THR A 296 -8.01 -8.74 -12.83
C THR A 296 -8.96 -9.84 -12.36
N GLY A 297 -9.83 -9.57 -11.39
CA GLY A 297 -10.70 -10.56 -10.77
C GLY A 297 -12.17 -10.43 -11.20
N THR A 298 -12.72 -11.44 -11.88
CA THR A 298 -14.15 -11.39 -12.25
C THR A 298 -15.07 -11.51 -11.03
N VAL A 299 -14.62 -12.19 -9.97
CA VAL A 299 -15.38 -12.31 -8.72
C VAL A 299 -15.55 -10.93 -8.09
N PHE A 300 -14.45 -10.19 -7.90
CA PHE A 300 -14.48 -8.86 -7.31
C PHE A 300 -15.21 -7.85 -8.19
N ARG A 301 -15.05 -7.96 -9.52
CA ARG A 301 -15.82 -7.15 -10.48
C ARG A 301 -17.31 -7.42 -10.40
N ASN A 302 -17.73 -8.67 -10.28
CA ASN A 302 -19.14 -9.03 -10.15
C ASN A 302 -19.74 -8.49 -8.85
N GLU A 303 -18.96 -8.52 -7.77
CA GLU A 303 -19.33 -7.92 -6.49
C GLU A 303 -19.55 -6.41 -6.59
N PHE A 304 -18.60 -5.70 -7.20
CA PHE A 304 -18.75 -4.28 -7.48
C PHE A 304 -19.98 -3.99 -8.36
N MET A 305 -20.17 -4.73 -9.46
CA MET A 305 -21.33 -4.55 -10.35
C MET A 305 -22.67 -4.89 -9.68
N SER A 306 -22.67 -5.82 -8.72
CA SER A 306 -23.86 -6.11 -7.90
C SER A 306 -24.21 -4.92 -7.01
N LEU A 307 -23.20 -4.30 -6.40
CA LEU A 307 -23.37 -3.11 -5.58
C LEU A 307 -23.88 -1.93 -6.39
N VAL A 308 -23.27 -1.66 -7.56
CA VAL A 308 -23.72 -0.59 -8.47
C VAL A 308 -25.18 -0.81 -8.88
N ARG A 309 -25.57 -2.04 -9.21
CA ARG A 309 -26.97 -2.37 -9.54
C ARG A 309 -27.92 -2.16 -8.36
N LEU A 310 -27.51 -2.48 -7.14
CA LEU A 310 -28.31 -2.27 -5.93
C LEU A 310 -28.51 -0.78 -5.63
N VAL A 311 -27.43 0.01 -5.72
CA VAL A 311 -27.49 1.48 -5.54
C VAL A 311 -28.37 2.10 -6.61
N TYR A 312 -28.18 1.73 -7.88
CA TYR A 312 -29.02 2.21 -8.98
C TYR A 312 -30.50 1.90 -8.76
N ARG A 313 -30.83 0.68 -8.31
CA ARG A 313 -32.22 0.31 -7.97
C ARG A 313 -32.78 1.17 -6.83
N LYS A 314 -32.01 1.41 -5.77
CA LYS A 314 -32.44 2.27 -4.65
C LYS A 314 -32.66 3.72 -5.08
N ILE A 315 -31.76 4.28 -5.88
CA ILE A 315 -31.89 5.64 -6.43
C ILE A 315 -33.12 5.73 -7.35
N LYS A 316 -33.32 4.75 -8.23
CA LYS A 316 -34.50 4.70 -9.11
C LYS A 316 -35.80 4.65 -8.30
N ILE A 317 -35.85 3.89 -7.20
CA ILE A 317 -37.01 3.84 -6.30
C ILE A 317 -37.20 5.16 -5.54
N ALA A 318 -36.13 5.87 -5.18
CA ALA A 318 -36.22 7.14 -4.48
C ALA A 318 -36.63 8.33 -5.38
N ILE A 319 -36.51 8.18 -6.71
CA ILE A 319 -36.87 9.21 -7.70
C ILE A 319 -38.29 8.98 -8.27
N CYS A 320 -38.85 7.77 -8.12
CA CYS A 320 -40.24 7.45 -8.47
C CYS A 320 -41.17 7.65 -7.28
#